data_AF-A0A0F3IK97-F1
#
_entry.id   AF-A0A0F3IK97-F1
#
_cell.length_a   1.000
_cell.length_b   1.000
_cell.length_c   1.000
_cell.angle_alpha   90.00
_cell.angle_beta   90.00
_cell.angle_gamma   90.00
#
_symmetry.space_group_name_H-M   'P 1'
#
loop_
_entity.id
_entity.type
_entity.pdbx_description
1 polymer ?
#
loop_
_entity_poly.entity_id
_entity_poly.type
_entity_poly.pdbx_seq_one_letter_code
_entity_poly.pdbx_strand_id
1 'polypeptide(L)'
;RSFLNLGVIRLRLGGDAATSEKRALYDGALERAKVLTGDDAEEITATALFNKGLSLLFDAPQDRSIGFVTMDGLVSRFHESKQPVVQEKILLARIEAARAFGDIPGEEGKAIPLTEDALTLAGPMSISNKDYYIAYALLQKGYALYRTGRRTEALALNEETVNRFSKSSDISTRRIVSRVALNNIYAHRNATPRRTEALLSGVR
;
A
#
# COMPACT_ATOMS: atom_id res chain seq x y z
N ARG A 1 -16.76 5.42 20.75
CA ARG A 1 -15.58 4.73 20.14
C ARG A 1 -16.01 3.49 19.34
N SER A 2 -16.91 3.63 18.37
CA SER A 2 -17.43 2.47 17.63
C SER A 2 -18.02 2.87 16.27
N PHE A 3 -17.20 3.40 15.36
CA PHE A 3 -17.70 3.71 14.03
C PHE A 3 -16.94 3.12 12.84
N LEU A 4 -15.79 2.46 13.00
CA LEU A 4 -15.04 1.99 11.84
C LEU A 4 -14.35 0.64 12.08
N ASN A 5 -15.05 -0.34 12.64
CA ASN A 5 -14.56 -1.72 12.58
C ASN A 5 -14.86 -2.30 11.20
N LEU A 6 -13.92 -2.03 10.28
CA LEU A 6 -13.84 -2.53 8.91
C LEU A 6 -14.04 -4.05 8.82
N GLY A 7 -13.68 -4.80 9.87
CA GLY A 7 -13.86 -6.26 9.97
C GLY A 7 -15.32 -6.72 10.04
N VAL A 8 -16.22 -5.94 10.63
CA VAL A 8 -17.66 -6.29 10.75
C VAL A 8 -18.40 -6.00 9.44
N ILE A 9 -18.04 -4.94 8.73
CA ILE A 9 -18.64 -4.58 7.43
C ILE A 9 -18.18 -5.57 6.34
N ARG A 10 -16.92 -6.04 6.40
CA ARG A 10 -16.38 -7.02 5.42
C ARG A 10 -17.06 -8.39 5.47
N LEU A 11 -17.58 -8.80 6.62
CA LEU A 11 -18.21 -10.11 6.83
C LEU A 11 -19.70 -10.14 6.49
N ARG A 12 -20.37 -8.98 6.33
CA ARG A 12 -21.84 -8.92 6.28
C ARG A 12 -22.43 -8.75 4.87
N LEU A 13 -21.70 -8.21 3.89
CA LEU A 13 -22.29 -7.85 2.59
C LEU A 13 -21.35 -8.23 1.45
N GLY A 14 -21.78 -9.18 0.60
CA GLY A 14 -21.15 -9.52 -0.67
C GLY A 14 -21.84 -8.83 -1.85
N GLY A 15 -21.10 -8.58 -2.93
CA GLY A 15 -21.61 -8.05 -4.21
C GLY A 15 -21.50 -6.52 -4.40
N ASP A 16 -21.94 -6.03 -5.56
CA ASP A 16 -21.90 -4.62 -5.97
C ASP A 16 -22.77 -3.70 -5.09
N ALA A 17 -23.87 -4.23 -4.55
CA ALA A 17 -24.73 -3.51 -3.60
C ALA A 17 -23.97 -3.14 -2.32
N ALA A 18 -23.05 -4.01 -1.86
CA ALA A 18 -22.18 -3.73 -0.73
C ALA A 18 -21.22 -2.56 -1.02
N THR A 19 -20.80 -2.39 -2.27
CA THR A 19 -19.89 -1.32 -2.70
C THR A 19 -20.62 0.03 -2.80
N SER A 20 -21.87 0.08 -3.29
CA SER A 20 -22.68 1.30 -3.23
C SER A 20 -23.05 1.71 -1.80
N GLU A 21 -23.43 0.76 -0.95
CA GLU A 21 -23.76 1.05 0.46
C GLU A 21 -22.54 1.51 1.25
N LYS A 22 -21.37 0.88 1.07
CA LYS A 22 -20.10 1.35 1.66
C LYS A 22 -19.76 2.78 1.23
N ARG A 23 -19.94 3.11 -0.05
CA ARG A 23 -19.71 4.48 -0.56
C ARG A 23 -20.61 5.50 0.14
N ALA A 24 -21.91 5.21 0.24
CA ALA A 24 -22.85 6.07 0.94
C ALA A 24 -22.50 6.26 2.43
N LEU A 25 -21.98 5.22 3.09
CA LEU A 25 -21.50 5.32 4.47
C LEU A 25 -20.30 6.25 4.61
N TYR A 26 -19.33 6.19 3.69
CA TYR A 26 -18.18 7.09 3.70
C TYR A 26 -18.57 8.54 3.40
N ASP A 27 -19.46 8.75 2.42
CA ASP A 27 -19.97 10.09 2.10
C ASP A 27 -20.75 10.68 3.28
N GLY A 28 -21.59 9.87 3.94
CA GLY A 28 -22.27 10.28 5.16
C GLY A 28 -21.31 10.57 6.33
N ALA A 29 -20.16 9.90 6.41
CA ALA A 29 -19.13 10.23 7.41
C ALA A 29 -18.46 11.57 7.11
N LEU A 30 -18.18 11.85 5.84
CA LEU A 30 -17.63 13.14 5.40
C LEU A 30 -18.60 14.30 5.64
N GLU A 31 -19.90 14.10 5.40
CA GLU A 31 -20.92 15.11 5.70
C GLU A 31 -21.01 15.40 7.20
N ARG A 32 -20.98 14.36 8.06
CA ARG A 32 -20.98 14.55 9.52
C ARG A 32 -19.71 15.24 10.01
N ALA A 33 -18.57 15.02 9.36
CA ALA A 33 -17.33 15.68 9.74
C ALA A 33 -17.36 17.20 9.51
N LYS A 34 -18.23 17.73 8.64
CA LYS A 34 -18.36 19.17 8.38
C LYS A 34 -18.82 19.99 9.59
N VAL A 35 -19.51 19.36 10.55
CA VAL A 35 -19.96 20.03 11.78
C VAL A 35 -19.03 19.78 12.97
N LEU A 36 -17.98 18.97 12.77
CA LEU A 36 -16.94 18.75 13.78
C LEU A 36 -15.85 19.79 13.65
N THR A 37 -15.09 19.99 14.73
CA THR A 37 -13.97 20.93 14.77
C THR A 37 -12.75 20.30 15.45
N GLY A 38 -11.57 20.79 15.13
CA GLY A 38 -10.32 20.34 15.75
C GLY A 38 -9.96 18.91 15.37
N ASP A 39 -9.32 18.21 16.31
CA ASP A 39 -8.64 16.94 16.02
C ASP A 39 -9.59 15.84 15.52
N ASP A 40 -10.78 15.75 16.12
CA ASP A 40 -11.82 14.79 15.75
C ASP A 40 -12.28 14.96 14.29
N ALA A 41 -12.34 16.21 13.80
CA ALA A 41 -12.75 16.49 12.42
C ALA A 41 -11.69 16.00 11.41
N GLU A 42 -10.40 16.20 11.71
CA GLU A 42 -9.32 15.70 10.86
C GLU A 42 -9.29 14.17 10.86
N GLU A 43 -9.33 13.53 12.04
CA GLU A 43 -9.27 12.06 12.15
C GLU A 43 -10.42 11.40 11.38
N ILE A 44 -11.66 11.86 11.60
CA ILE A 44 -12.84 11.30 10.94
C ILE A 44 -12.78 11.53 9.44
N THR A 45 -12.38 12.74 8.99
CA THR A 45 -12.29 13.04 7.56
C THR A 45 -11.20 12.21 6.89
N ALA A 46 -9.99 12.17 7.45
CA ALA A 46 -8.88 11.39 6.91
C ALA A 46 -9.22 9.90 6.86
N THR A 47 -9.85 9.37 7.90
CA THR A 47 -10.23 7.96 7.94
C THR A 47 -11.34 7.63 6.94
N ALA A 48 -12.34 8.51 6.77
CA ALA A 48 -13.39 8.34 5.77
C ALA A 48 -12.83 8.38 4.34
N LEU A 49 -11.96 9.36 4.04
CA LEU A 49 -11.29 9.46 2.74
C LEU A 49 -10.42 8.22 2.46
N PHE A 50 -9.63 7.77 3.44
CA PHE A 50 -8.79 6.59 3.29
C PHE A 50 -9.61 5.35 2.97
N ASN A 51 -10.68 5.10 3.75
CA ASN A 51 -11.51 3.92 3.55
C ASN A 51 -12.30 3.98 2.23
N LYS A 52 -12.78 5.17 1.83
CA LYS A 52 -13.41 5.39 0.52
C LYS A 52 -12.42 5.11 -0.61
N GLY A 53 -11.23 5.71 -0.56
CA GLY A 53 -10.17 5.49 -1.53
C GLY A 53 -9.81 4.01 -1.64
N LEU A 54 -9.64 3.33 -0.50
CA LEU A 54 -9.27 1.91 -0.46
C LEU A 54 -10.35 1.03 -1.11
N SER A 55 -11.62 1.28 -0.82
CA SER A 55 -12.73 0.55 -1.43
C SER A 55 -12.78 0.80 -2.95
N LEU A 56 -12.60 2.05 -3.39
CA LEU A 56 -12.57 2.39 -4.83
C LEU A 56 -11.38 1.74 -5.55
N LEU A 57 -10.22 1.59 -4.90
CA LEU A 57 -9.06 0.98 -5.52
C LEU A 57 -9.20 -0.54 -5.73
N PHE A 58 -9.83 -1.23 -4.77
CA PHE A 58 -9.78 -2.71 -4.71
C PHE A 58 -11.12 -3.41 -4.86
N ASP A 59 -12.22 -2.78 -4.44
CA ASP A 59 -13.56 -3.36 -4.52
C ASP A 59 -14.35 -2.89 -5.76
N ALA A 60 -13.94 -1.76 -6.38
CA ALA A 60 -14.60 -1.15 -7.55
C ALA A 60 -13.61 -0.82 -8.68
N PRO A 61 -13.10 -1.82 -9.43
CA PRO A 61 -12.04 -1.60 -10.42
C PRO A 61 -12.36 -0.54 -11.47
N GLN A 62 -13.64 -0.37 -11.84
CA GLN A 62 -14.13 0.66 -12.74
C GLN A 62 -13.98 2.09 -12.21
N ASP A 63 -13.89 2.26 -10.89
CA ASP A 63 -13.82 3.55 -10.21
C ASP A 63 -12.42 3.83 -9.63
N ARG A 64 -11.39 3.06 -10.02
CA ARG A 64 -10.01 3.22 -9.51
C ARG A 64 -9.45 4.63 -9.67
N SER A 65 -9.78 5.32 -10.77
CA SER A 65 -9.37 6.70 -11.00
C SER A 65 -9.84 7.63 -9.88
N ILE A 66 -11.10 7.49 -9.45
CA ILE A 66 -11.66 8.22 -8.31
C ILE A 66 -10.96 7.81 -7.02
N GLY A 67 -10.64 6.52 -6.87
CA GLY A 67 -9.86 6.01 -5.72
C GLY A 67 -8.50 6.70 -5.58
N PHE A 68 -7.74 6.82 -6.67
CA PHE A 68 -6.45 7.52 -6.68
C PHE A 68 -6.61 9.00 -6.31
N VAL A 69 -7.56 9.70 -6.94
CA VAL A 69 -7.86 11.11 -6.62
C VAL A 69 -8.28 11.29 -5.16
N THR A 70 -9.04 10.35 -4.60
CA THR A 70 -9.45 10.38 -3.19
C THR A 70 -8.26 10.23 -2.24
N MET A 71 -7.32 9.33 -2.55
CA MET A 71 -6.09 9.15 -1.79
C MET A 71 -5.17 10.37 -1.89
N ASP A 72 -5.02 10.95 -3.09
CA ASP A 72 -4.28 12.20 -3.28
C ASP A 72 -4.88 13.34 -2.48
N GLY A 73 -6.21 13.50 -2.52
CA GLY A 73 -6.94 14.50 -1.75
C GLY A 73 -6.75 14.36 -0.24
N LEU A 74 -6.71 13.13 0.29
CA LEU A 74 -6.36 12.87 1.69
C LEU A 74 -4.97 13.41 2.02
N VAL A 75 -3.97 13.04 1.22
CA VAL A 75 -2.58 13.44 1.49
C VAL A 75 -2.41 14.94 1.37
N SER A 76 -2.87 15.54 0.27
CA SER A 76 -2.76 16.99 0.05
C SER A 76 -3.44 17.79 1.17
N ARG A 77 -4.60 17.35 1.65
CA ARG A 77 -5.34 18.05 2.70
C ARG A 77 -4.69 17.96 4.08
N PHE A 78 -4.06 16.84 4.40
CA PHE A 78 -3.63 16.54 5.77
C PHE A 78 -2.12 16.34 5.95
N HIS A 79 -1.29 16.56 4.93
CA HIS A 79 0.16 16.32 4.98
C HIS A 79 0.89 17.01 6.15
N GLU A 80 0.37 18.14 6.66
CA GLU A 80 0.96 18.85 7.79
C GLU A 80 0.44 18.39 9.17
N SER A 81 -0.60 17.54 9.21
CA SER A 81 -1.24 17.10 10.46
C SER A 81 -0.23 16.42 11.37
N LYS A 82 -0.32 16.72 12.67
CA LYS A 82 0.52 16.15 13.72
C LYS A 82 -0.13 14.98 14.44
N GLN A 83 -1.38 14.67 14.11
CA GLN A 83 -2.11 13.57 14.71
C GLN A 83 -1.58 12.22 14.21
N PRO A 84 -1.14 11.31 15.09
CA PRO A 84 -0.57 10.02 14.68
C PRO A 84 -1.51 9.18 13.81
N VAL A 85 -2.82 9.20 14.09
CA VAL A 85 -3.82 8.46 13.32
C VAL A 85 -3.93 8.99 11.88
N VAL A 86 -3.92 10.32 11.72
CA VAL A 86 -3.98 10.98 10.40
C VAL A 86 -2.69 10.72 9.62
N GLN A 87 -1.53 10.83 10.27
CA GLN A 87 -0.22 10.51 9.69
C GLN A 87 -0.14 9.06 9.19
N GLU A 88 -0.67 8.10 9.96
CA GLU A 88 -0.81 6.72 9.52
C GLU A 88 -1.66 6.61 8.24
N LYS A 89 -2.81 7.30 8.17
CA LYS A 89 -3.67 7.24 6.97
C LYS A 89 -3.01 7.85 5.75
N ILE A 90 -2.18 8.87 5.92
CA ILE A 90 -1.38 9.48 4.86
C ILE A 90 -0.39 8.46 4.28
N LEU A 91 0.38 7.78 5.14
CA LEU A 91 1.32 6.76 4.68
C LEU A 91 0.60 5.59 3.99
N LEU A 92 -0.46 5.08 4.60
CA LEU A 92 -1.23 3.99 4.03
C LEU A 92 -1.89 4.38 2.70
N ALA A 93 -2.37 5.62 2.55
CA ALA A 93 -2.94 6.10 1.29
C ALA A 93 -1.92 5.99 0.15
N ARG A 94 -0.67 6.42 0.38
CA ARG A 94 0.41 6.29 -0.60
C ARG A 94 0.80 4.85 -0.89
N ILE A 95 0.94 4.02 0.15
CA ILE A 95 1.37 2.63 -0.02
C ILE A 95 0.29 1.78 -0.71
N GLU A 96 -0.99 1.98 -0.35
CA GLU A 96 -2.10 1.26 -0.98
C GLU A 96 -2.38 1.75 -2.41
N ALA A 97 -2.19 3.05 -2.69
CA ALA A 97 -2.20 3.55 -4.07
C ALA A 97 -1.07 2.95 -4.90
N ALA A 98 0.16 2.86 -4.36
CA ALA A 98 1.27 2.20 -5.03
C ALA A 98 0.95 0.72 -5.32
N ARG A 99 0.39 0.00 -4.35
CA ARG A 99 -0.06 -1.38 -4.54
C ARG A 99 -1.10 -1.50 -5.65
N ALA A 100 -2.10 -0.60 -5.66
CA ALA A 100 -3.13 -0.59 -6.70
C ALA A 100 -2.55 -0.40 -8.10
N PHE A 101 -1.54 0.47 -8.28
CA PHE A 101 -0.84 0.61 -9.55
C PHE A 101 -0.02 -0.62 -9.92
N GLY A 102 0.61 -1.29 -8.95
CA GLY A 102 1.28 -2.58 -9.17
C GLY A 102 0.35 -3.66 -9.73
N ASP A 103 -0.94 -3.61 -9.40
CA ASP A 103 -1.96 -4.55 -9.88
C ASP A 103 -2.55 -4.15 -11.25
N ILE A 104 -2.15 -3.02 -11.85
CA ILE A 104 -2.60 -2.57 -13.17
C ILE A 104 -1.52 -2.88 -14.23
N PRO A 105 -1.80 -3.75 -15.20
CA PRO A 105 -0.84 -4.07 -16.26
C PRO A 105 -0.43 -2.84 -17.08
N GLY A 106 0.88 -2.61 -17.19
CA GLY A 106 1.45 -1.49 -17.95
C GLY A 106 1.56 -0.19 -17.16
N GLU A 107 1.09 -0.17 -15.90
CA GLU A 107 1.07 1.02 -15.04
C GLU A 107 1.90 0.83 -13.76
N GLU A 108 2.61 -0.29 -13.63
CA GLU A 108 3.37 -0.62 -12.42
C GLU A 108 4.43 0.43 -12.08
N GLY A 109 4.95 1.15 -13.08
CA GLY A 109 5.91 2.24 -12.88
C GLY A 109 5.36 3.42 -12.06
N LYS A 110 4.04 3.65 -12.07
CA LYS A 110 3.39 4.70 -11.27
C LYS A 110 3.45 4.43 -9.77
N ALA A 111 3.69 3.18 -9.36
CA ALA A 111 3.85 2.83 -7.95
C ALA A 111 5.16 3.37 -7.34
N ILE A 112 6.23 3.50 -8.14
CA ILE A 112 7.55 3.94 -7.68
C ILE A 112 7.50 5.32 -7.01
N PRO A 113 7.04 6.40 -7.67
CA PRO A 113 7.00 7.73 -7.05
C PRO A 113 6.09 7.78 -5.82
N LEU A 114 5.01 6.99 -5.77
CA LEU A 114 4.14 6.92 -4.59
C LEU A 114 4.82 6.27 -3.39
N THR A 115 5.63 5.23 -3.61
CA THR A 115 6.44 4.63 -2.53
C THR A 115 7.54 5.56 -2.05
N GLU A 116 8.14 6.34 -2.95
CA GLU A 116 9.16 7.35 -2.59
C GLU A 116 8.56 8.50 -1.78
N ASP A 117 7.34 8.94 -2.15
CA ASP A 117 6.60 9.92 -1.36
C ASP A 117 6.25 9.38 0.03
N ALA A 118 5.79 8.12 0.14
CA ALA A 118 5.54 7.49 1.44
C ALA A 118 6.81 7.44 2.33
N LEU A 119 7.96 7.13 1.75
CA LEU A 119 9.24 7.09 2.48
C LEU A 119 9.67 8.49 2.94
N THR A 120 9.47 9.51 2.09
CA THR A 120 9.73 10.92 2.43
C THR A 120 8.84 11.39 3.56
N LEU A 121 7.53 11.15 3.45
CA LEU A 121 6.52 11.51 4.46
C LEU A 121 6.78 10.83 5.80
N ALA A 122 7.24 9.58 5.81
CA ALA A 122 7.50 8.84 7.04
C ALA A 122 8.67 9.42 7.86
N GLY A 123 9.64 10.07 7.22
CA GLY A 123 10.84 10.62 7.87
C GLY A 123 10.53 11.45 9.12
N PRO A 124 9.82 12.58 9.00
CA PRO A 124 9.48 13.46 10.11
C PRO A 124 8.34 12.96 11.01
N MET A 125 7.65 11.87 10.66
CA MET A 125 6.50 11.37 11.43
C MET A 125 6.94 10.59 12.68
N SER A 126 6.24 10.87 13.78
CA SER A 126 6.41 10.20 15.08
C SER A 126 5.23 9.27 15.35
N ILE A 127 5.02 8.32 14.45
CA ILE A 127 3.98 7.28 14.56
C ILE A 127 4.55 5.97 15.11
N SER A 128 3.71 5.23 15.82
CA SER A 128 4.01 3.85 16.18
C SER A 128 4.14 2.97 14.92
N ASN A 129 4.96 1.92 15.00
CA ASN A 129 5.18 0.97 13.91
C ASN A 129 5.67 1.60 12.59
N LYS A 130 6.42 2.71 12.64
CA LYS A 130 6.99 3.34 11.44
C LYS A 130 7.77 2.36 10.54
N ASP A 131 8.50 1.42 11.14
CA ASP A 131 9.24 0.38 10.41
C ASP A 131 8.34 -0.52 9.56
N TYR A 132 7.11 -0.82 10.02
CA TYR A 132 6.13 -1.56 9.22
C TYR A 132 5.77 -0.80 7.95
N TYR A 133 5.47 0.50 8.06
CA TYR A 133 5.08 1.32 6.91
C TYR A 133 6.24 1.48 5.93
N ILE A 134 7.46 1.69 6.42
CA ILE A 134 8.67 1.77 5.59
C ILE A 134 8.89 0.44 4.87
N ALA A 135 8.87 -0.70 5.58
CA ALA A 135 9.04 -2.02 4.97
C ALA A 135 7.94 -2.30 3.94
N TYR A 136 6.70 -1.88 4.20
CA TYR A 136 5.59 -2.10 3.29
C TYR A 136 5.71 -1.24 2.02
N ALA A 137 6.13 0.03 2.14
CA ALA A 137 6.46 0.87 1.00
C ALA A 137 7.58 0.27 0.15
N LEU A 138 8.65 -0.22 0.79
CA LEU A 138 9.78 -0.87 0.11
C LEU A 138 9.37 -2.15 -0.61
N LEU A 139 8.48 -2.96 -0.02
CA LEU A 139 7.91 -4.13 -0.68
C LEU A 139 7.19 -3.74 -1.99
N GLN A 140 6.37 -2.69 -1.96
CA GLN A 140 5.68 -2.22 -3.17
C GLN A 140 6.65 -1.64 -4.20
N LYS A 141 7.69 -0.92 -3.76
CA LYS A 141 8.73 -0.38 -4.65
C LYS A 141 9.50 -1.50 -5.35
N GLY A 142 9.93 -2.51 -4.59
CA GLY A 142 10.62 -3.68 -5.12
C GLY A 142 9.77 -4.45 -6.13
N TYR A 143 8.48 -4.62 -5.83
CA TYR A 143 7.53 -5.22 -6.78
C TYR A 143 7.42 -4.40 -8.07
N ALA A 144 7.23 -3.08 -7.97
CA ALA A 144 7.12 -2.20 -9.12
C ALA A 144 8.39 -2.22 -9.99
N LEU A 145 9.57 -2.08 -9.37
CA LEU A 145 10.87 -2.17 -10.05
C LEU A 145 11.02 -3.49 -10.82
N TYR A 146 10.64 -4.61 -10.20
CA TYR A 146 10.70 -5.92 -10.84
C TYR A 146 9.79 -5.98 -12.08
N ARG A 147 8.55 -5.50 -11.96
CA ARG A 147 7.55 -5.48 -13.03
C ARG A 147 7.95 -4.57 -14.19
N THR A 148 8.63 -3.46 -13.91
CA THR A 148 9.16 -2.55 -14.93
C THR A 148 10.53 -2.98 -15.48
N GLY A 149 10.99 -4.21 -15.22
CA GLY A 149 12.24 -4.75 -15.77
C GLY A 149 13.52 -4.29 -15.06
N ARG A 150 13.44 -3.44 -14.03
CA ARG A 150 14.57 -2.96 -13.20
C ARG A 150 14.94 -3.99 -12.14
N ARG A 151 15.17 -5.24 -12.58
CA ARG A 151 15.27 -6.42 -11.69
C ARG A 151 16.46 -6.37 -10.74
N THR A 152 17.61 -5.89 -11.20
CA THR A 152 18.82 -5.76 -10.36
C THR A 152 18.60 -4.77 -9.22
N GLU A 153 17.94 -3.65 -9.51
CA GLU A 153 17.58 -2.64 -8.50
C GLU A 153 16.54 -3.20 -7.51
N ALA A 154 15.55 -3.94 -7.99
CA ALA A 154 14.56 -4.61 -7.14
C ALA A 154 15.21 -5.61 -6.17
N LEU A 155 16.16 -6.43 -6.66
CA LEU A 155 16.89 -7.39 -5.84
C LEU A 155 17.71 -6.70 -4.75
N ALA A 156 18.52 -5.70 -5.13
CA ALA A 156 19.33 -4.94 -4.17
C ALA A 156 18.46 -4.26 -3.09
N LEU A 157 17.35 -3.63 -3.49
CA LEU A 157 16.41 -3.00 -2.57
C LEU A 157 15.79 -4.00 -1.59
N ASN A 158 15.37 -5.17 -2.09
CA ASN A 158 14.77 -6.20 -1.26
C ASN A 158 15.79 -6.80 -0.28
N GLU A 159 17.04 -7.04 -0.71
CA GLU A 159 18.13 -7.48 0.17
C GLU A 159 18.40 -6.47 1.29
N GLU A 160 18.49 -5.18 0.95
CA GLU A 160 18.62 -4.10 1.93
C GLU A 160 17.44 -4.11 2.92
N THR A 161 16.22 -4.24 2.41
CA THR A 161 14.99 -4.27 3.23
C THR A 161 15.01 -5.46 4.20
N VAL A 162 15.41 -6.65 3.75
CA VAL A 162 15.55 -7.83 4.61
C VAL A 162 16.62 -7.61 5.66
N ASN A 163 17.80 -7.12 5.27
CA ASN A 163 18.89 -6.84 6.20
C ASN A 163 18.49 -5.85 7.28
N ARG A 164 17.79 -4.78 6.89
CA ARG A 164 17.35 -3.71 7.80
C ARG A 164 16.30 -4.18 8.79
N PHE A 165 15.34 -4.99 8.38
CA PHE A 165 14.14 -5.27 9.18
C PHE A 165 14.00 -6.73 9.67
N SER A 166 14.92 -7.63 9.31
CA SER A 166 14.88 -9.06 9.68
C SER A 166 14.79 -9.34 11.18
N LYS A 167 15.32 -8.43 12.02
CA LYS A 167 15.33 -8.55 13.49
C LYS A 167 14.21 -7.76 14.18
N SER A 168 13.24 -7.23 13.43
CA SER A 168 12.14 -6.48 14.02
C SER A 168 11.34 -7.33 15.02
N SER A 169 11.05 -6.76 16.20
CA SER A 169 10.20 -7.40 17.22
C SER A 169 8.72 -7.36 16.85
N ASP A 170 8.31 -6.47 15.93
CA ASP A 170 6.94 -6.38 15.42
C ASP A 170 6.63 -7.51 14.41
N ILE A 171 5.58 -8.27 14.71
CA ILE A 171 5.13 -9.40 13.88
C ILE A 171 4.71 -8.93 12.49
N SER A 172 4.07 -7.76 12.40
CA SER A 172 3.56 -7.24 11.12
C SER A 172 4.70 -6.91 10.18
N THR A 173 5.76 -6.27 10.69
CA THR A 173 7.00 -5.97 9.98
C THR A 173 7.69 -7.26 9.53
N ARG A 174 7.84 -8.26 10.43
CA ARG A 174 8.45 -9.55 10.05
C ARG A 174 7.69 -10.23 8.92
N ARG A 175 6.35 -10.18 8.91
CA ARG A 175 5.54 -10.75 7.83
C ARG A 175 5.80 -10.05 6.48
N ILE A 176 5.99 -8.73 6.49
CA ILE A 176 6.38 -7.99 5.28
C ILE A 176 7.78 -8.42 4.83
N VAL A 177 8.74 -8.51 5.74
CA VAL A 177 10.11 -8.97 5.43
C VAL A 177 10.12 -10.38 4.83
N SER A 178 9.30 -11.29 5.35
CA SER A 178 9.16 -12.64 4.76
C SER A 178 8.64 -12.58 3.31
N ARG A 179 7.69 -11.68 3.00
CA ARG A 179 7.20 -11.48 1.63
C ARG A 179 8.28 -10.91 0.71
N VAL A 180 9.06 -9.95 1.20
CA VAL A 180 10.21 -9.39 0.46
C VAL A 180 11.24 -10.49 0.16
N ALA A 181 11.57 -11.33 1.14
CA ALA A 181 12.49 -12.45 0.96
C ALA A 181 11.98 -13.47 -0.07
N LEU A 182 10.67 -13.76 -0.08
CA LEU A 182 10.06 -14.62 -1.11
C LEU A 182 10.19 -14.00 -2.51
N ASN A 183 9.98 -12.70 -2.66
CA ASN A 183 10.19 -12.01 -3.94
C ASN A 183 11.63 -12.15 -4.45
N ASN A 184 12.63 -12.12 -3.55
CA ASN A 184 14.03 -12.37 -3.93
C ASN A 184 14.25 -13.76 -4.48
N ILE A 185 13.70 -14.79 -3.81
CA ILE A 185 13.82 -16.17 -4.29
C ILE A 185 13.24 -16.32 -5.71
N TYR A 186 12.06 -15.74 -5.96
CA TYR A 186 11.46 -15.76 -7.30
C TYR A 186 12.28 -14.99 -8.33
N ALA A 187 12.80 -13.82 -7.96
CA ALA A 187 13.63 -13.01 -8.85
C ALA A 187 14.95 -13.72 -9.22
N HIS A 188 15.65 -14.34 -8.25
CA HIS A 188 16.86 -15.13 -8.51
C HIS A 188 16.60 -16.35 -9.38
N ARG A 189 15.51 -17.10 -9.12
CA ARG A 189 15.11 -18.26 -9.94
C ARG A 189 14.84 -17.89 -11.39
N ASN A 190 14.27 -16.71 -11.63
CA ASN A 190 13.98 -16.21 -12.98
C ASN A 190 15.19 -15.52 -13.64
N ALA A 191 16.23 -15.17 -12.87
CA ALA A 191 17.48 -14.58 -13.37
C ALA A 191 18.54 -15.65 -13.73
N THR A 192 18.36 -16.90 -13.28
CA THR A 192 19.17 -18.04 -13.70
C THR A 192 18.40 -18.81 -14.78
N PRO A 193 18.77 -18.70 -16.08
CA PRO A 193 18.24 -19.60 -17.09
C PRO A 193 18.61 -21.02 -16.66
N ARG A 194 17.65 -21.95 -16.72
CA ARG A 194 17.92 -23.39 -16.55
C ARG A 194 19.08 -23.76 -17.47
N ARG A 195 20.28 -23.95 -16.92
CA ARG A 195 21.48 -24.39 -17.63
C ARG A 195 21.42 -25.89 -17.95
N THR A 196 20.23 -26.43 -18.23
CA THR A 196 19.96 -27.87 -18.34
C THR A 196 19.52 -28.32 -19.73
N GLU A 197 19.57 -27.47 -20.75
CA GLU A 197 19.32 -27.89 -22.15
C GLU A 197 20.59 -27.88 -23.03
N ALA A 198 21.72 -27.36 -22.54
CA ALA A 198 22.99 -27.37 -23.28
C ALA A 198 23.85 -28.63 -23.10
N LEU A 199 23.41 -29.62 -22.31
CA LEU A 199 24.15 -30.88 -22.09
C LEU A 199 23.45 -32.12 -22.67
N LEU A 200 22.26 -32.00 -23.26
CA LEU A 200 21.54 -33.13 -23.87
C LEU A 200 21.35 -33.02 -25.40
N SER A 201 21.79 -31.93 -26.04
CA SER A 201 21.80 -31.80 -27.51
C SER A 201 23.17 -32.09 -28.16
N GLY A 202 24.19 -32.45 -27.36
CA GLY A 202 25.54 -32.76 -27.85
C GLY A 202 25.89 -34.26 -27.91
N VAL A 203 24.94 -35.15 -27.61
CA VAL A 203 25.12 -36.61 -27.77
C VAL A 203 23.97 -37.17 -28.59
N ARG A 204 24.11 -37.06 -29.91
CA ARG A 204 23.81 -38.10 -30.91
C ARG A 204 24.18 -37.61 -32.30
#